data_AF-A0AB35RRF0-F1
#
_entry.id   AF-A0AB35RRF0-F1
#
_cell.length_a   1.000
_cell.length_b   1.000
_cell.length_c   1.000
_cell.angle_alpha   90.00
_cell.angle_beta   90.00
_cell.angle_gamma   90.00
#
_symmetry.space_group_name_H-M   'P 1'
#
loop_
_entity.id
_entity.type
_entity.pdbx_description
1 polymer ?
#
loop_
_entity_poly.entity_id
_entity_poly.type
_entity_poly.pdbx_seq_one_letter_code
_entity_poly.pdbx_strand_id
1 'polypeptide(L)'
;MNNLTLLYRAPWDFDLYLKDDSFIMTVVFSEYNNFSQMEVFRSFSIQKETLIQHDKLGNLAELAKEIRETYDNNTWTEIKPHVFISGKGTVAKYNDPMMPLGSIL
;
A
#
# COMPACT_ATOMS: atom_id res chain seq x y z
N MET A 1 2.44 21.67 4.56
CA MET A 1 2.18 20.94 3.31
C MET A 1 2.68 19.53 3.54
N ASN A 2 1.80 18.54 3.54
CA ASN A 2 2.20 17.14 3.75
C ASN A 2 2.78 16.64 2.42
N ASN A 3 4.11 16.55 2.33
CA ASN A 3 4.80 16.16 1.09
C ASN A 3 4.77 14.64 0.95
N LEU A 4 3.68 14.12 0.38
CA LEU A 4 3.60 12.73 -0.08
C LEU A 4 3.97 12.68 -1.56
N THR A 5 5.08 12.03 -1.89
CA THR A 5 5.56 11.87 -3.27
C THR A 5 5.44 10.41 -3.68
N LEU A 6 4.72 10.12 -4.77
CA LEU A 6 4.70 8.80 -5.38
C LEU A 6 6.05 8.54 -6.05
N LEU A 7 6.73 7.48 -5.63
CA LEU A 7 8.02 7.06 -6.20
C LEU A 7 7.85 5.97 -7.26
N TYR A 8 6.97 4.99 -6.98
CA TYR A 8 6.76 3.84 -7.85
C TYR A 8 5.30 3.35 -7.76
N ARG A 9 4.79 2.84 -8.87
CA ARG A 9 3.44 2.26 -8.97
C ARG A 9 3.46 1.00 -9.82
N ALA A 10 3.06 -0.11 -9.22
CA ALA A 10 2.62 -1.32 -9.92
C ALA A 10 1.08 -1.34 -9.88
N PRO A 11 0.40 -1.05 -11.01
CA PRO A 11 -1.06 -1.03 -11.05
C PRO A 11 -1.66 -2.31 -10.50
N TRP A 12 -2.64 -2.17 -9.59
CA TRP A 12 -3.35 -3.28 -8.93
C TRP A 12 -2.49 -4.20 -8.04
N ASP A 13 -1.25 -3.82 -7.75
CA ASP A 13 -0.33 -4.62 -6.94
C ASP A 13 0.17 -3.82 -5.73
N PHE A 14 0.93 -2.75 -5.97
CA PHE A 14 1.39 -1.85 -4.90
C PHE A 14 1.80 -0.46 -5.39
N ASP A 15 1.81 0.49 -4.47
CA ASP A 15 2.40 1.82 -4.63
C ASP A 15 3.48 2.04 -3.57
N LEU A 16 4.53 2.78 -3.92
CA LEU A 16 5.57 3.23 -2.99
C LEU A 16 5.61 4.75 -2.96
N TYR A 17 5.56 5.31 -1.76
CA TYR A 17 5.58 6.74 -1.50
C TYR A 17 6.75 7.12 -0.60
N LEU A 18 7.23 8.35 -0.75
CA LEU A 18 8.01 9.07 0.25
C LEU A 18 7.11 10.09 0.93
N LYS A 19 7.02 10.03 2.26
CA LYS A 19 6.33 11.02 3.09
C LYS A 19 7.29 11.59 4.10
N ASP A 20 7.59 12.88 3.97
CA ASP A 20 8.64 13.53 4.75
C ASP A 20 9.98 12.77 4.55
N ASP A 21 10.43 11.97 5.51
CA ASP A 21 11.61 11.10 5.40
C ASP A 21 11.30 9.59 5.55
N SER A 22 10.01 9.24 5.54
CA SER A 22 9.54 7.87 5.72
C SER A 22 9.00 7.29 4.43
N PHE A 23 9.34 6.04 4.15
CA PHE A 23 8.77 5.32 3.03
C PHE A 23 7.47 4.64 3.43
N ILE A 24 6.47 4.75 2.58
CA ILE A 24 5.17 4.12 2.77
C ILE A 24 4.89 3.25 1.57
N MET A 25 4.66 1.96 1.80
CA MET A 25 4.24 1.04 0.75
C MET A 25 2.79 0.66 0.95
N THR A 26 1.96 0.96 -0.06
CA THR A 26 0.55 0.55 -0.09
C THR A 26 0.42 -0.70 -0.94
N VAL A 27 -0.01 -1.80 -0.35
CA VAL A 27 -0.12 -3.11 -1.01
C VAL A 27 -1.59 -3.51 -1.14
N VAL A 28 -1.95 -4.14 -2.26
CA VAL A 28 -3.28 -4.71 -2.50
C VAL A 28 -3.38 -6.12 -1.94
N PHE A 29 -4.39 -6.37 -1.12
CA PHE A 29 -4.76 -7.67 -0.55
C PHE A 29 -6.04 -8.15 -1.23
N SER A 30 -6.08 -9.43 -1.57
CA SER A 30 -7.33 -10.11 -1.93
C SER A 30 -7.96 -10.69 -0.67
N GLU A 31 -8.95 -10.00 -0.14
CA GLU A 31 -9.68 -10.43 1.05
C GLU A 31 -11.07 -10.93 0.67
N TYR A 32 -11.70 -11.71 1.55
CA TYR A 32 -13.07 -12.18 1.36
C TYR A 32 -13.94 -11.63 2.48
N ASN A 33 -15.09 -11.05 2.12
CA ASN A 33 -16.20 -10.93 3.07
C ASN A 33 -17.17 -12.09 2.89
N ASN A 34 -18.22 -12.13 3.71
CA ASN A 34 -19.25 -13.17 3.67
C ASN A 34 -19.99 -13.31 2.32
N PHE A 35 -19.80 -12.39 1.37
CA PHE A 35 -20.58 -12.30 0.13
C PHE A 35 -19.73 -12.31 -1.16
N SER A 36 -18.46 -11.87 -1.10
CA SER A 36 -17.59 -11.73 -2.27
C SER A 36 -16.12 -11.50 -1.90
N GLN A 37 -15.23 -11.84 -2.83
CA GLN A 37 -13.85 -11.35 -2.83
C GLN A 37 -13.84 -9.83 -3.02
N MET A 38 -12.95 -9.15 -2.31
CA MET A 38 -12.68 -7.72 -2.41
C MET A 38 -11.18 -7.45 -2.45
N GLU A 39 -10.80 -6.39 -3.14
CA GLU A 39 -9.44 -5.87 -3.04
C GLU A 39 -9.39 -4.85 -1.92
N VAL A 40 -8.46 -5.03 -0.98
CA VAL A 40 -8.21 -4.17 0.17
C VAL A 40 -6.82 -3.59 0.06
N PHE A 41 -6.70 -2.27 0.12
CA PHE A 41 -5.39 -1.61 0.14
C PHE A 41 -4.97 -1.37 1.58
N ARG A 42 -3.74 -1.76 1.92
CA ARG A 42 -3.15 -1.52 3.26
C ARG A 42 -1.82 -0.84 3.10
N SER A 43 -1.52 0.12 3.97
CA SER A 43 -0.30 0.91 3.89
C SER A 43 0.62 0.58 5.06
N PHE A 44 1.90 0.40 4.77
CA PHE A 44 2.90 0.01 5.75
C PHE A 44 4.05 1.00 5.73
N SER A 45 4.57 1.32 6.91
CA SER A 45 5.83 2.05 7.02
C SER A 45 6.97 1.10 6.69
N ILE A 46 7.82 1.49 5.73
CA ILE A 46 8.96 0.69 5.30
C ILE A 46 10.25 1.38 5.74
N GLN A 47 11.13 0.61 6.38
CA GLN A 47 12.46 1.09 6.74
C GLN A 47 13.32 1.24 5.49
N LYS A 48 14.18 2.26 5.49
CA LYS A 48 15.07 2.57 4.35
C LYS A 48 15.98 1.38 4.03
N GLU A 49 16.43 0.66 5.06
CA GLU A 49 17.31 -0.50 4.94
C GLU A 49 16.63 -1.65 4.20
N THR A 50 15.37 -1.94 4.53
CA THR A 50 14.52 -2.91 3.82
C THR A 50 14.38 -2.52 2.35
N LEU A 51 14.08 -1.25 2.07
CA LEU A 51 14.01 -0.77 0.69
C LEU A 51 15.32 -0.92 -0.05
N ILE A 52 16.45 -0.56 0.56
CA ILE A 52 17.77 -0.70 -0.09
C ILE A 52 18.06 -2.17 -0.42
N GLN A 53 17.69 -3.11 0.44
CA GLN A 53 17.87 -4.53 0.19
C GLN A 53 17.04 -4.99 -1.02
N HIS A 54 15.76 -4.65 -1.08
CA HIS A 54 14.88 -5.06 -2.18
C HIS A 54 15.10 -4.25 -3.47
N ASP A 55 15.46 -2.98 -3.39
CA ASP A 55 15.71 -2.09 -4.54
C ASP A 55 17.07 -2.39 -5.21
N LYS A 56 18.12 -2.71 -4.43
CA LYS A 56 19.38 -3.23 -5.00
C LYS A 56 19.19 -4.58 -5.71
N LEU A 57 18.17 -5.34 -5.33
CA LEU A 57 17.76 -6.57 -6.00
C LEU A 57 16.70 -6.33 -7.09
N GLY A 58 16.26 -5.09 -7.29
CA GLY A 58 15.24 -4.71 -8.27
C GLY A 58 13.87 -5.32 -8.01
N ASN A 59 13.57 -5.77 -6.79
CA ASN A 59 12.43 -6.63 -6.50
C ASN A 59 11.48 -6.06 -5.45
N LEU A 60 10.98 -4.84 -5.69
CA LEU A 60 9.89 -4.25 -4.90
C LEU A 60 8.62 -5.11 -4.93
N ALA A 61 8.40 -5.89 -6.00
CA ALA A 61 7.28 -6.83 -6.07
C ALA A 61 7.42 -7.99 -5.06
N GLU A 62 8.64 -8.47 -4.82
CA GLU A 62 8.90 -9.46 -3.77
C GLU A 62 8.68 -8.90 -2.38
N LEU A 63 9.04 -7.63 -2.13
CA LEU A 63 8.69 -6.95 -0.88
C LEU A 63 7.16 -6.86 -0.70
N ALA A 64 6.42 -6.49 -1.75
CA ALA A 64 4.96 -6.46 -1.70
C ALA A 64 4.37 -7.84 -1.39
N LYS A 65 4.94 -8.89 -1.98
CA LYS A 65 4.56 -10.28 -1.72
C LYS A 65 4.87 -10.69 -0.28
N GLU A 66 6.07 -10.40 0.22
CA GLU A 66 6.48 -10.71 1.60
C GLU A 66 5.55 -10.04 2.62
N ILE A 67 5.20 -8.77 2.39
CA ILE A 67 4.21 -8.05 3.20
C ILE A 67 2.88 -8.82 3.24
N ARG A 68 2.34 -9.26 2.09
CA ARG A 68 1.09 -10.04 2.06
C ARG A 68 1.18 -11.35 2.83
N GLU A 69 2.30 -12.04 2.74
CA GLU A 69 2.49 -13.36 3.33
C GLU A 69 2.75 -13.29 4.84
N THR A 70 3.20 -12.15 5.36
CA THR A 70 3.68 -12.04 6.75
C THR A 70 3.04 -10.89 7.55
N TYR A 71 2.07 -10.14 7.00
CA TYR A 71 1.40 -9.04 7.72
C TYR A 71 0.76 -9.47 9.06
N ASP A 72 0.20 -10.67 9.13
CA ASP A 72 -0.42 -11.23 10.34
C ASP A 72 0.59 -11.53 11.46
N ASN A 73 1.89 -11.58 11.15
CA ASN A 73 2.95 -11.90 12.12
C ASN A 73 3.44 -10.68 12.91
N ASN A 74 2.80 -9.51 12.78
CA ASN A 74 3.22 -8.23 13.36
C ASN A 74 4.62 -7.76 12.91
N THR A 75 5.14 -8.33 11.80
CA THR A 75 6.42 -7.91 11.21
C THR A 75 6.35 -6.50 10.64
N TRP A 76 5.16 -6.08 10.18
CA TRP A 76 4.95 -4.83 9.48
C TRP A 76 4.14 -3.84 10.32
N THR A 77 4.56 -2.58 10.31
CA THR A 77 3.81 -1.51 10.96
C THR A 77 2.75 -0.98 9.99
N GLU A 78 1.53 -1.51 10.09
CA GLU A 78 0.38 -1.00 9.33
C GLU A 78 -0.02 0.40 9.84
N ILE A 79 -0.21 1.32 8.89
CA ILE A 79 -0.71 2.67 9.14
C ILE A 79 -2.24 2.65 8.92
N LYS A 80 -3.03 2.54 10.00
CA LYS A 80 -4.52 2.45 9.95
C LYS A 80 -5.21 3.79 9.58
N PRO A 81 -6.32 3.79 8.79
CA PRO A 81 -6.58 2.95 7.64
C PRO A 81 -6.99 3.76 6.39
N HIS A 82 -6.42 3.44 5.25
CA HIS A 82 -7.06 3.65 3.96
C HIS A 82 -7.49 2.30 3.37
N VAL A 83 -8.51 1.69 4.00
CA VAL A 83 -9.14 0.48 3.45
C VAL A 83 -10.03 0.92 2.29
N PHE A 84 -9.55 0.73 1.06
CA PHE A 84 -10.39 0.85 -0.12
C PHE A 84 -10.87 -0.56 -0.49
N ILE A 85 -12.19 -0.77 -0.51
CA ILE A 85 -12.82 -2.02 -0.92
C ILE A 85 -13.16 -1.90 -2.40
N SER A 86 -12.51 -2.69 -3.27
CA SER A 86 -12.97 -2.84 -4.66
C SER A 86 -14.08 -3.90 -4.72
N GLY A 87 -15.29 -3.46 -5.06
CA GLY A 87 -16.42 -4.30 -5.45
C GLY A 87 -16.79 -3.98 -6.90
N LYS A 88 -17.78 -4.67 -7.47
CA LYS A 88 -18.25 -4.58 -8.88
C LYS A 88 -18.68 -3.19 -9.40
N GLY A 89 -18.35 -2.08 -8.72
CA GLY A 89 -18.54 -0.70 -9.17
C GLY A 89 -17.34 0.24 -8.92
N THR A 90 -16.19 -0.26 -8.47
CA THR A 90 -15.09 0.61 -7.99
C THR A 90 -14.13 1.04 -9.10
N VAL A 91 -14.64 1.84 -10.04
CA VAL A 91 -13.83 2.69 -10.94
C VAL A 91 -13.18 3.86 -10.17
N ALA A 92 -13.54 4.05 -8.89
CA ALA A 92 -13.19 5.23 -8.11
C ALA A 92 -11.68 5.44 -7.88
N LYS A 93 -10.87 4.39 -7.74
CA LYS A 93 -9.44 4.57 -7.38
C LYS A 93 -8.54 5.09 -8.51
N TYR A 94 -8.95 4.91 -9.75
CA TYR A 94 -8.19 5.35 -10.92
C TYR A 94 -8.72 6.64 -11.55
N ASN A 95 -9.94 7.06 -11.17
CA ASN A 95 -10.57 8.28 -11.65
C ASN A 95 -10.70 9.39 -10.59
N ASP A 96 -10.56 9.10 -9.29
CA ASP A 96 -10.51 10.16 -8.27
C ASP A 96 -9.10 10.78 -8.19
N PRO A 97 -8.97 12.12 -8.23
CA PRO A 97 -7.72 12.76 -7.85
C PRO A 97 -7.38 12.32 -6.43
N MET A 98 -6.22 11.67 -6.25
CA MET A 98 -5.76 11.10 -4.99
C MET A 98 -6.00 12.09 -3.84
N MET A 99 -7.00 11.84 -3.00
CA MET A 99 -7.18 12.65 -1.80
C MET A 99 -5.99 12.38 -0.88
N PRO A 100 -5.29 13.44 -0.41
CA PRO A 100 -4.19 13.29 0.54
C PRO A 100 -4.65 12.48 1.74
N LEU A 101 -3.76 11.62 2.26
CA LEU A 101 -3.93 10.78 3.46
C LEU A 101 -4.16 11.57 4.79
N GLY A 102 -4.68 12.79 4.73
CA GLY A 102 -4.95 13.66 5.88
C GLY A 102 -6.42 14.07 6.04
N SER A 103 -7.35 13.52 5.26
CA SER A 103 -8.77 13.91 5.34
C SER A 103 -9.59 13.13 6.37
N ILE A 104 -8.96 12.25 7.16
CA ILE A 104 -9.58 11.60 8.31
C ILE A 104 -8.77 12.04 9.54
N LEU A 105 -9.09 13.25 10.03
CA LEU A 105 -8.81 13.70 11.40
C LEU A 105 -10.10 13.57 12.20
#